data_AF-A0AAX6ML19-F1
#
_entry.id   AF-A0AAX6ML19-F1
#
_cell.length_a   1.000
_cell.length_b   1.000
_cell.length_c   1.000
_cell.angle_alpha   90.00
_cell.angle_beta   90.00
_cell.angle_gamma   90.00
#
_symmetry.space_group_name_H-M   'P 1'
#
loop_
_entity.id
_entity.type
_entity.pdbx_description
1 polymer ?
#
loop_
_entity_poly.entity_id
_entity_poly.type
_entity_poly.pdbx_seq_one_letter_code
_entity_poly.pdbx_strand_id
1 'polypeptide(L)'
;MVGVDDNSYSDHALQWLLDELVDDGDEIVCVRVIETQVRLTDKAYQEDAKALMESIQAKNTQNRAIGLILEYAVGKLHNTFQHLIKMYQPSMLIVGTKGRSLDGVQGFLVNRSSFSKYCLQYSPVPVVVVRPNEKRVKKKVKRAHDPSRQSYAQMLLGQPHEADSENSSVYELEPNLTADEEAHRVAVAVGLPAAYDPTIKPIDPTSLLKNFGRRPAPEVSKEALAIVNKGGLPTEKKSPEQEESDSDSEGEFEVRPGEELLREKLHKMELNEGAALRAEARKLSSGSADSDEDPPGGGGAKT
;
A
#
# COMPACT_ATOMS: atom_id res chain seq x y z
N MET A 1 -25.58 6.06 -16.42
CA MET A 1 -25.30 7.39 -17.00
C MET A 1 -23.83 7.73 -16.81
N VAL A 2 -23.15 8.29 -17.83
CA VAL A 2 -21.71 8.62 -17.79
C VAL A 2 -21.48 10.03 -18.31
N GLY A 3 -20.62 10.79 -17.64
CA GLY A 3 -20.18 12.10 -18.11
C GLY A 3 -19.01 11.98 -19.07
N VAL A 4 -19.20 12.45 -20.32
CA VAL A 4 -18.19 12.43 -21.38
C VAL A 4 -17.78 13.86 -21.70
N ASP A 5 -16.47 14.07 -21.80
CA ASP A 5 -15.85 15.33 -22.20
C ASP A 5 -14.68 15.08 -23.17
N ASP A 6 -14.01 16.13 -23.63
CA ASP A 6 -12.85 16.01 -24.52
C ASP A 6 -11.57 15.53 -23.81
N ASN A 7 -11.66 15.08 -22.56
CA ASN A 7 -10.53 14.70 -21.75
C ASN A 7 -10.36 13.19 -21.67
N SER A 8 -9.11 12.74 -21.61
CA SER A 8 -8.80 11.31 -21.58
C SER A 8 -9.30 10.58 -20.33
N TYR A 9 -9.58 11.29 -19.23
CA TYR A 9 -10.13 10.66 -18.04
C TYR A 9 -11.59 10.22 -18.20
N SER A 10 -12.39 10.91 -19.03
CA SER A 10 -13.78 10.53 -19.25
C SER A 10 -13.86 9.37 -20.23
N ASP A 11 -13.01 9.38 -21.26
CA ASP A 11 -12.82 8.27 -22.17
C ASP A 11 -12.43 6.97 -21.46
N HIS A 12 -11.49 7.06 -20.51
CA HIS A 12 -11.11 5.91 -19.71
C HIS A 12 -12.24 5.42 -18.81
N ALA A 13 -13.06 6.33 -18.28
CA ALA A 13 -14.22 5.98 -17.46
C ALA A 13 -15.31 5.28 -18.29
N LEU A 14 -15.53 5.73 -19.52
CA LEU A 14 -16.44 5.09 -20.47
C LEU A 14 -15.94 3.69 -20.85
N GLN A 15 -14.64 3.54 -21.13
CA GLN A 15 -14.08 2.22 -21.44
C GLN A 15 -14.23 1.26 -20.25
N TRP A 16 -13.89 1.71 -19.04
CA TRP A 16 -14.09 0.92 -17.83
C TRP A 16 -15.55 0.53 -17.61
N LEU A 17 -16.49 1.44 -17.88
CA LEU A 17 -17.92 1.15 -17.80
C LEU A 17 -18.31 0.00 -18.74
N LEU A 18 -17.89 0.08 -20.02
CA LEU A 18 -18.19 -0.93 -21.03
C LEU A 18 -17.54 -2.29 -20.73
N ASP A 19 -16.33 -2.28 -20.15
CA ASP A 19 -15.58 -3.51 -19.89
C ASP A 19 -16.05 -4.24 -18.63
N GLU A 20 -16.41 -3.50 -17.56
CA GLU A 20 -16.59 -4.09 -16.21
C GLU A 20 -18.01 -4.02 -15.65
N LEU A 21 -18.83 -3.03 -16.05
CA LEU A 21 -20.12 -2.77 -15.38
C LEU A 21 -21.34 -3.09 -16.23
N VAL A 22 -21.22 -3.02 -17.55
CA VAL A 22 -22.36 -3.11 -18.48
C VAL A 22 -22.59 -4.53 -18.93
N ASP A 23 -23.83 -4.99 -18.86
CA ASP A 23 -24.28 -6.28 -19.38
C ASP A 23 -25.26 -6.13 -20.57
N ASP A 24 -25.59 -7.24 -21.22
CA ASP A 24 -26.52 -7.24 -22.35
C ASP A 24 -27.92 -6.80 -21.91
N GLY A 25 -28.53 -5.90 -22.69
CA GLY A 25 -29.83 -5.29 -22.38
C GLY A 25 -29.76 -4.02 -21.55
N ASP A 26 -28.56 -3.58 -21.13
CA ASP A 26 -28.39 -2.32 -20.43
C ASP A 26 -28.43 -1.09 -21.36
N GLU A 27 -28.90 0.02 -20.81
CA GLU A 27 -28.93 1.32 -21.49
C GLU A 27 -27.95 2.31 -20.85
N ILE A 28 -27.09 2.87 -21.69
CA ILE A 28 -26.07 3.84 -21.29
C ILE A 28 -26.44 5.21 -21.84
N VAL A 29 -26.71 6.13 -20.92
CA VAL A 29 -26.85 7.55 -21.24
C VAL A 29 -25.49 8.24 -21.10
N CYS A 30 -24.89 8.60 -22.23
CA CYS A 30 -23.67 9.40 -22.33
C CYS A 30 -24.04 10.87 -22.37
N VAL A 31 -23.62 11.65 -21.38
CA VAL A 31 -23.95 13.07 -21.25
C VAL A 31 -22.73 13.91 -21.56
N ARG A 32 -22.85 14.82 -22.53
CA ARG A 32 -21.87 15.86 -22.81
C ARG A 32 -22.49 17.22 -22.52
N VAL A 33 -21.91 17.95 -21.55
CA VAL A 33 -22.38 19.29 -21.19
C VAL A 33 -21.45 20.35 -21.72
N ILE A 34 -21.99 21.30 -22.46
CA ILE A 34 -21.27 22.43 -23.02
C ILE A 34 -21.67 23.69 -22.25
N GLU A 35 -20.72 24.27 -21.51
CA GLU A 35 -20.99 25.42 -20.63
C GLU A 35 -21.08 26.75 -21.41
N THR A 36 -20.24 26.91 -22.43
CA THR A 36 -20.20 28.12 -23.25
C THR A 36 -21.17 27.97 -24.41
N GLN A 37 -22.09 28.94 -24.56
CA GLN A 37 -22.85 29.14 -25.80
C GLN A 37 -21.93 29.64 -26.91
N VAL A 38 -20.96 28.82 -27.31
CA VAL A 38 -20.33 29.04 -28.60
C VAL A 38 -21.45 28.81 -29.60
N ARG A 39 -21.76 29.84 -30.38
CA ARG A 39 -22.70 29.78 -31.50
C ARG A 39 -22.14 28.89 -32.61
N LEU A 40 -21.88 27.63 -32.28
CA LEU A 40 -21.69 26.58 -33.26
C LEU A 40 -23.04 26.42 -33.96
N THR A 41 -22.97 26.41 -35.28
CA THR A 41 -24.13 26.15 -36.12
C THR A 41 -24.70 24.77 -35.78
N ASP A 42 -26.02 24.59 -35.87
CA ASP A 42 -26.69 23.32 -35.50
C ASP A 42 -26.07 22.08 -36.20
N LYS A 43 -25.50 22.27 -37.38
CA LYS A 43 -24.79 21.24 -38.13
C LYS A 43 -23.50 20.76 -37.44
N ALA A 44 -22.71 21.66 -36.86
CA ALA A 44 -21.45 21.30 -36.22
C ALA A 44 -21.68 20.40 -34.98
N TYR A 45 -22.74 20.66 -34.22
CA TYR A 45 -23.12 19.80 -33.09
C TYR A 45 -23.56 18.41 -33.53
N GLN A 46 -24.30 18.30 -34.63
CA GLN A 46 -24.74 17.00 -35.15
C GLN A 46 -23.56 16.18 -35.69
N GLU A 47 -22.60 16.82 -36.35
CA GLU A 47 -21.40 16.14 -36.85
C GLU A 47 -20.51 15.66 -35.70
N ASP A 48 -20.25 16.52 -34.72
CA ASP A 48 -19.48 16.15 -33.52
C ASP A 48 -20.19 15.06 -32.70
N ALA A 49 -21.52 15.14 -32.53
CA ALA A 49 -22.29 14.11 -31.86
C ALA A 49 -22.25 12.76 -32.60
N LYS A 50 -22.29 12.76 -33.93
CA LYS A 50 -22.15 11.53 -34.73
C LYS A 50 -20.75 10.94 -34.60
N ALA A 51 -19.71 11.77 -34.68
CA ALA A 51 -18.33 11.32 -34.50
C ALA A 51 -18.10 10.74 -33.10
N LEU A 52 -18.63 11.39 -32.07
CA LEU A 52 -18.54 10.88 -30.69
C LEU A 52 -19.32 9.57 -30.55
N MET A 53 -20.53 9.46 -31.10
CA MET A 53 -21.31 8.23 -31.10
C MET A 53 -20.56 7.08 -31.78
N GLU A 54 -19.97 7.30 -32.95
CA GLU A 54 -19.14 6.31 -33.64
C GLU A 54 -17.93 5.92 -32.79
N SER A 55 -17.28 6.87 -32.12
CA SER A 55 -16.15 6.58 -31.23
C SER A 55 -16.55 5.71 -30.03
N ILE A 56 -17.76 5.89 -29.50
CA ILE A 56 -18.29 5.10 -28.38
C ILE A 56 -18.64 3.69 -28.87
N GLN A 57 -19.27 3.58 -30.05
CA GLN A 57 -19.59 2.29 -30.66
C GLN A 57 -18.32 1.49 -30.95
N ALA A 58 -17.27 2.13 -31.46
CA ALA A 58 -15.98 1.49 -31.73
C ALA A 58 -15.30 0.96 -30.46
N LYS A 59 -15.60 1.54 -29.28
CA LYS A 59 -15.08 1.07 -27.98
C LYS A 59 -15.81 -0.17 -27.47
N ASN A 60 -17.00 -0.51 -27.99
CA ASN A 60 -17.70 -1.75 -27.67
C ASN A 60 -17.05 -2.95 -28.38
N THR A 61 -15.84 -3.32 -27.95
CA THR A 61 -15.06 -4.41 -28.55
C THR A 61 -15.68 -5.78 -28.30
N GLN A 62 -16.51 -5.90 -27.26
CA GLN A 62 -17.14 -7.16 -26.85
C GLN A 62 -18.48 -7.40 -27.56
N ASN A 63 -18.92 -6.51 -28.47
CA ASN A 63 -20.19 -6.59 -29.20
C ASN A 63 -21.40 -6.87 -28.29
N ARG A 64 -21.41 -6.28 -27.09
CA ARG A 64 -22.54 -6.40 -26.16
C ARG A 64 -23.79 -5.75 -26.76
N ALA A 65 -24.95 -6.35 -26.52
CA ALA A 65 -26.24 -5.86 -26.97
C ALA A 65 -26.75 -4.75 -26.05
N ILE A 66 -26.18 -3.56 -26.17
CA ILE A 66 -26.42 -2.42 -25.27
C ILE A 66 -27.11 -1.26 -25.99
N GLY A 67 -27.98 -0.55 -25.29
CA GLY A 67 -28.57 0.69 -25.76
C GLY A 67 -27.64 1.87 -25.49
N LEU A 68 -27.31 2.67 -26.51
CA LEU A 68 -26.50 3.88 -26.35
C LEU A 68 -27.33 5.13 -26.65
N ILE A 69 -27.42 6.03 -25.67
CA ILE A 69 -28.10 7.33 -25.80
C ILE A 69 -27.07 8.42 -25.56
N LEU A 70 -26.92 9.34 -26.51
CA LEU A 70 -25.99 10.47 -26.42
C LEU A 70 -26.76 11.78 -26.24
N GLU A 71 -26.63 12.38 -25.08
CA GLU A 71 -27.31 13.61 -24.67
C GLU A 71 -26.33 14.80 -24.72
N TYR A 72 -26.59 15.75 -25.61
CA TYR A 72 -25.88 17.02 -25.68
C TYR A 72 -26.69 18.10 -24.98
N ALA A 73 -26.20 18.57 -23.83
CA ALA A 73 -26.89 19.58 -23.05
C ALA A 73 -26.06 20.87 -22.94
N VAL A 74 -26.72 22.01 -23.03
CA VAL A 74 -26.08 23.33 -22.93
C VAL A 74 -26.42 23.96 -21.58
N GLY A 75 -25.40 24.44 -20.86
CA GLY A 75 -25.60 25.19 -19.63
C GLY A 75 -24.58 24.89 -18.54
N LYS A 76 -24.86 25.39 -17.34
CA LYS A 76 -23.98 25.17 -16.17
C LYS A 76 -23.97 23.69 -15.80
N LEU A 77 -22.78 23.10 -15.86
CA LEU A 77 -22.54 21.67 -15.66
C LEU A 77 -23.31 21.08 -14.47
N HIS A 78 -23.18 21.69 -13.28
CA HIS A 78 -23.83 21.23 -12.06
C HIS A 78 -25.36 21.16 -12.17
N ASN A 79 -26.00 22.22 -12.66
CA ASN A 79 -27.47 22.31 -12.76
C ASN A 79 -27.99 21.36 -13.83
N THR A 80 -27.32 21.32 -14.97
CA THR A 80 -27.69 20.47 -16.10
C THR A 80 -27.63 18.99 -15.69
N PHE A 81 -26.56 18.56 -15.02
CA PHE A 81 -26.47 17.18 -14.53
C PHE A 81 -27.56 16.84 -13.52
N GLN A 82 -27.86 17.72 -12.57
CA GLN A 82 -28.98 17.47 -11.64
C GLN A 82 -30.32 17.34 -12.36
N HIS A 83 -30.56 18.14 -13.39
CA HIS A 83 -31.77 18.05 -14.20
C HIS A 83 -31.84 16.74 -14.98
N LEU A 84 -30.74 16.35 -15.64
CA LEU A 84 -30.65 15.10 -16.39
C LEU A 84 -30.81 13.87 -15.49
N ILE A 85 -30.24 13.88 -14.28
CA ILE A 85 -30.45 12.80 -13.30
C ILE A 85 -31.94 12.67 -12.93
N LYS A 86 -32.66 13.79 -12.81
CA LYS A 86 -34.10 13.77 -12.52
C LYS A 86 -34.93 13.29 -13.70
N MET A 87 -34.54 13.62 -14.93
CA MET A 87 -35.25 13.23 -16.15
C MET A 87 -35.03 11.74 -16.48
N TYR A 88 -33.78 11.30 -16.52
CA TYR A 88 -33.41 9.95 -16.94
C TYR A 88 -33.41 8.93 -15.79
N GLN A 89 -33.47 9.39 -14.53
CA GLN A 89 -33.43 8.55 -13.33
C GLN A 89 -32.47 7.35 -13.42
N PRO A 90 -31.17 7.60 -13.71
CA PRO A 90 -30.24 6.51 -13.94
C PRO A 90 -29.99 5.71 -12.65
N SER A 91 -29.78 4.40 -12.78
CA SER A 91 -29.44 3.53 -11.64
C SER A 91 -28.06 3.84 -11.07
N MET A 92 -27.11 4.28 -11.90
CA MET A 92 -25.73 4.61 -11.52
C MET A 92 -25.16 5.76 -12.35
N LEU A 93 -24.28 6.56 -11.73
CA LEU A 93 -23.53 7.66 -12.36
C LEU A 93 -22.02 7.36 -12.38
N ILE A 94 -21.40 7.37 -13.56
CA ILE A 94 -19.97 7.18 -13.73
C ILE A 94 -19.28 8.51 -14.07
N VAL A 95 -18.20 8.81 -13.36
CA VAL A 95 -17.41 10.04 -13.57
C VAL A 95 -15.91 9.72 -13.64
N GLY A 96 -15.24 10.24 -14.66
CA GLY A 96 -13.79 10.15 -14.76
C GLY A 96 -13.07 11.12 -13.81
N THR A 97 -11.95 10.68 -13.23
CA THR A 97 -11.04 11.56 -12.47
C THR A 97 -9.62 11.47 -12.98
N LYS A 98 -8.95 12.62 -13.10
CA LYS A 98 -7.50 12.65 -13.33
C LYS A 98 -6.70 12.05 -12.16
N GLY A 99 -7.29 12.06 -10.96
CA GLY A 99 -6.68 11.59 -9.72
C GLY A 99 -5.50 12.47 -9.28
N ARG A 100 -5.69 13.30 -8.26
CA ARG A 100 -4.55 13.94 -7.57
C ARG A 100 -3.90 12.88 -6.67
N SER A 101 -2.58 12.73 -6.74
CA SER A 101 -1.86 11.96 -5.72
C SER A 101 -2.01 12.71 -4.40
N LEU A 102 -2.65 12.08 -3.42
CA LEU A 102 -2.76 12.57 -2.03
C LEU A 102 -1.39 12.53 -1.30
N ASP A 103 -0.30 12.65 -2.04
CA ASP A 103 1.07 12.41 -1.62
C ASP A 103 1.72 13.75 -1.25
N GLY A 104 1.15 14.42 -0.26
CA GLY A 104 1.69 15.66 0.26
C GLY A 104 0.71 16.48 1.11
N VAL A 105 1.25 17.12 2.16
CA VAL A 105 0.56 18.13 3.00
C VAL A 105 0.00 19.32 2.19
N GLN A 106 0.46 19.51 0.95
CA GLN A 106 -0.08 20.47 -0.02
C GLN A 106 -1.40 20.01 -0.69
N GLY A 107 -1.93 18.83 -0.35
CA GLY A 107 -3.21 18.31 -0.86
C GLY A 107 -4.45 18.94 -0.21
N PHE A 108 -4.33 19.49 1.01
CA PHE A 108 -5.46 20.06 1.76
C PHE A 108 -5.87 21.47 1.28
N LEU A 109 -4.93 22.26 0.75
CA LEU A 109 -5.16 23.67 0.41
C LEU A 109 -5.71 23.90 -0.99
N VAL A 110 -5.67 22.91 -1.89
CA VAL A 110 -6.20 23.03 -3.25
C VAL A 110 -7.50 22.24 -3.38
N ASN A 111 -8.50 22.65 -2.62
CA ASN A 111 -9.86 22.13 -2.68
C ASN A 111 -10.64 22.71 -3.88
N ARG A 112 -10.00 22.77 -5.06
CA ARG A 112 -10.64 23.22 -6.30
C ARG A 112 -11.88 22.36 -6.54
N SER A 113 -13.04 22.99 -6.67
CA SER A 113 -14.32 22.35 -6.97
C SER A 113 -14.19 21.54 -8.26
N SER A 114 -13.98 20.22 -8.15
CA SER A 114 -13.98 19.32 -9.31
C SER A 114 -15.36 18.70 -9.47
N PHE A 115 -15.74 18.39 -10.70
CA PHE A 115 -17.04 17.80 -10.98
C PHE A 115 -17.24 16.46 -10.26
N SER A 116 -16.22 15.59 -10.26
CA SER A 116 -16.24 14.34 -9.50
C SER A 116 -16.50 14.53 -8.01
N LYS A 117 -15.96 15.60 -7.40
CA LYS A 117 -16.23 15.93 -5.99
C LYS A 117 -17.67 16.39 -5.81
N TYR A 118 -18.18 17.22 -6.71
CA TYR A 118 -19.56 17.69 -6.68
C TYR A 118 -20.56 16.53 -6.75
N CYS A 119 -20.36 15.56 -7.65
CA CYS A 119 -21.20 14.38 -7.74
C CYS A 119 -21.20 13.57 -6.44
N LEU A 120 -20.04 13.38 -5.79
CA LEU A 120 -19.98 12.66 -4.52
C LEU A 120 -20.70 13.38 -3.36
N GLN A 121 -20.79 14.72 -3.41
CA GLN A 121 -21.41 15.51 -2.34
C GLN A 121 -22.91 15.66 -2.50
N TYR A 122 -23.40 15.77 -3.74
CA TYR A 122 -24.77 16.23 -4.02
C TYR A 122 -25.56 15.30 -4.93
N SER A 123 -24.96 14.22 -5.47
CA SER A 123 -25.70 13.30 -6.35
C SER A 123 -26.72 12.51 -5.54
N PRO A 124 -27.99 12.43 -6.00
CA PRO A 124 -29.00 11.56 -5.41
C PRO A 124 -28.84 10.09 -5.85
N VAL A 125 -28.04 9.83 -6.89
CA VAL A 125 -27.79 8.50 -7.47
C VAL A 125 -26.39 8.03 -7.05
N PRO A 126 -26.16 6.72 -6.82
CA PRO A 126 -24.83 6.20 -6.53
C PRO A 126 -23.82 6.58 -7.63
N VAL A 127 -22.66 7.08 -7.19
CA VAL A 127 -21.62 7.59 -8.07
C VAL A 127 -20.37 6.72 -7.98
N VAL A 128 -19.89 6.24 -9.13
CA VAL A 128 -18.60 5.57 -9.26
C VAL A 128 -17.61 6.52 -9.92
N VAL A 129 -16.45 6.69 -9.28
CA VAL A 129 -15.38 7.55 -9.78
C VAL A 129 -14.26 6.67 -10.31
N VAL A 130 -14.04 6.72 -11.63
CA VAL A 130 -13.03 5.90 -12.30
C VAL A 130 -11.71 6.67 -12.40
N ARG A 131 -10.63 6.05 -11.91
CA ARG A 131 -9.28 6.59 -11.97
C ARG A 131 -8.43 5.83 -13.00
N PRO A 132 -7.75 6.54 -13.93
CA PRO A 132 -6.80 5.93 -14.84
C PRO A 132 -5.71 5.14 -14.12
N ASN A 133 -5.61 3.84 -14.45
CA ASN A 133 -4.64 2.94 -13.82
C ASN A 133 -3.30 2.90 -14.56
N GLU A 134 -3.15 3.49 -15.74
CA GLU A 134 -1.91 3.42 -16.54
C GLU A 134 -0.66 3.82 -15.76
N LYS A 135 -0.71 4.94 -15.03
CA LYS A 135 0.42 5.42 -14.23
C LYS A 135 0.73 4.48 -13.07
N ARG A 136 -0.30 3.86 -12.49
CA ARG A 136 -0.14 2.87 -11.41
C ARG A 136 0.46 1.59 -11.93
N VAL A 137 0.01 1.10 -13.08
CA VAL A 137 0.54 -0.10 -13.73
C VAL A 137 2.00 0.12 -14.12
N LYS A 138 2.34 1.25 -14.77
CA LYS A 138 3.74 1.59 -15.10
C LYS A 138 4.62 1.64 -13.85
N LYS A 139 4.17 2.27 -12.75
CA LYS A 139 4.91 2.25 -11.48
C LYS A 139 5.00 0.85 -10.87
N LYS A 140 3.95 0.03 -10.95
CA LYS A 140 3.95 -1.36 -10.46
C LYS A 140 4.95 -2.22 -11.24
N VAL A 141 4.96 -2.10 -12.57
CA VAL A 141 5.92 -2.80 -13.45
C VAL A 141 7.35 -2.34 -13.15
N LYS A 142 7.58 -1.02 -13.03
CA LYS A 142 8.90 -0.48 -12.64
C LYS A 142 9.37 -1.03 -11.29
N ARG A 143 8.49 -1.14 -10.30
CA ARG A 143 8.82 -1.72 -8.99
C ARG A 143 9.01 -3.24 -9.03
N ALA A 144 8.28 -3.96 -9.88
CA ALA A 144 8.44 -5.40 -10.04
C ALA A 144 9.81 -5.74 -10.67
N HIS A 145 10.28 -4.87 -11.57
CA HIS A 145 11.58 -4.96 -12.22
C HIS A 145 12.71 -4.29 -11.40
N ASP A 146 12.44 -3.82 -10.18
CA ASP A 146 13.47 -3.25 -9.31
C ASP A 146 14.13 -4.38 -8.50
N PRO A 147 15.36 -4.83 -8.85
CA PRO A 147 16.01 -5.96 -8.16
C PRO A 147 16.31 -5.65 -6.69
N SER A 148 16.46 -4.37 -6.32
CA SER A 148 16.69 -3.96 -4.93
C SER A 148 15.48 -4.21 -4.02
N ARG A 149 14.27 -4.22 -4.60
CA ARG A 149 13.00 -4.46 -3.89
C ARG A 149 12.59 -5.93 -3.86
N GLN A 150 13.20 -6.78 -4.70
CA GLN A 150 12.98 -8.22 -4.65
C GLN A 150 13.61 -8.86 -3.40
N SER A 151 14.52 -8.18 -2.70
CA SER A 151 15.16 -8.68 -1.47
C SER A 151 14.15 -9.14 -0.41
N TYR A 152 13.08 -8.38 -0.12
CA TYR A 152 12.09 -8.78 0.89
C TYR A 152 11.21 -9.95 0.43
N ALA A 153 10.81 -9.98 -0.86
CA ALA A 153 10.04 -11.09 -1.41
C ALA A 153 10.89 -12.37 -1.50
N GLN A 154 12.17 -12.24 -1.82
CA GLN A 154 13.15 -13.32 -1.86
C GLN A 154 13.50 -13.81 -0.45
N MET A 155 13.52 -12.92 0.55
CA MET A 155 13.69 -13.27 1.96
C MET A 155 12.50 -14.09 2.49
N LEU A 156 11.27 -13.74 2.08
CA LEU A 156 10.06 -14.52 2.40
C LEU A 156 9.99 -15.87 1.67
N LEU A 157 10.50 -15.96 0.45
CA LEU A 157 10.52 -17.19 -0.34
C LEU A 157 11.68 -18.13 0.03
N GLY A 158 12.74 -17.61 0.66
CA GLY A 158 14.01 -18.30 0.86
C GLY A 158 14.28 -18.80 2.28
N GLN A 159 13.46 -18.44 3.27
CA GLN A 159 13.61 -18.96 4.64
C GLN A 159 12.40 -19.82 5.03
N PRO A 160 12.60 -21.11 5.36
CA PRO A 160 11.56 -21.86 6.07
C PRO A 160 11.27 -21.12 7.38
N HIS A 161 10.00 -20.77 7.60
CA HIS A 161 9.61 -20.14 8.86
C HIS A 161 9.90 -21.13 10.00
N GLU A 162 10.29 -20.63 11.17
CA GLU A 162 10.51 -21.50 12.35
C GLU A 162 9.25 -22.33 12.72
N ALA A 163 8.07 -21.89 12.26
CA ALA A 163 6.80 -22.60 12.34
C ALA A 163 6.71 -23.85 11.45
N ASP A 164 7.49 -23.90 10.37
CA ASP A 164 7.61 -25.06 9.46
C ASP A 164 8.76 -25.99 9.89
N SER A 165 9.48 -25.67 10.97
CA SER A 165 10.52 -26.55 11.51
C SER A 165 9.87 -27.74 12.24
N GLU A 166 10.38 -28.94 11.99
CA GLU A 166 9.94 -30.19 12.62
C GLU A 166 10.19 -30.24 14.15
N ASN A 167 10.69 -29.16 14.75
CA ASN A 167 10.84 -29.02 16.20
C ASN A 167 9.53 -28.56 16.89
N SER A 168 8.38 -28.70 16.23
CA SER A 168 7.03 -28.54 16.79
C SER A 168 6.69 -29.59 17.86
N SER A 169 7.58 -30.57 18.09
CA SER A 169 7.49 -31.58 19.16
C SER A 169 7.46 -31.00 20.58
N VAL A 170 7.71 -29.71 20.78
CA VAL A 170 7.52 -29.02 22.07
C VAL A 170 6.03 -28.94 22.46
N TYR A 171 5.10 -29.10 21.51
CA TYR A 171 3.65 -29.02 21.76
C TYR A 171 2.89 -30.35 21.55
N GLU A 172 3.58 -31.46 21.32
CA GLU A 172 2.94 -32.79 21.30
C GLU A 172 2.83 -33.31 22.75
N LEU A 173 1.75 -32.90 23.43
CA LEU A 173 1.46 -33.27 24.82
C LEU A 173 1.02 -34.74 24.99
N GLU A 174 0.87 -35.49 23.91
CA GLU A 174 0.48 -36.90 23.99
C GLU A 174 1.72 -37.79 23.88
N PRO A 175 2.22 -38.34 25.00
CA PRO A 175 3.27 -39.31 24.93
C PRO A 175 2.68 -40.57 24.30
N ASN A 176 3.21 -40.97 23.14
CA ASN A 176 2.87 -42.21 22.43
C ASN A 176 3.28 -43.44 23.28
N LEU A 177 2.56 -43.69 24.37
CA LEU A 177 2.75 -44.87 25.20
C LEU A 177 2.06 -46.06 24.55
N THR A 178 2.71 -47.22 24.64
CA THR A 178 2.04 -48.48 24.30
C THR A 178 0.93 -48.75 25.33
N ALA A 179 -0.13 -49.43 24.91
CA ALA A 179 -1.28 -49.73 25.77
C ALA A 179 -0.88 -50.43 27.09
N ASP A 180 0.16 -51.27 27.05
CA ASP A 180 0.69 -51.96 28.23
C ASP A 180 1.37 -50.99 29.23
N GLU A 181 2.07 -49.97 28.73
CA GLU A 181 2.76 -48.97 29.54
C GLU A 181 1.79 -47.95 30.14
N GLU A 182 0.75 -47.57 29.38
CA GLU A 182 -0.35 -46.77 29.90
C GLU A 182 -1.08 -47.52 31.02
N ALA A 183 -1.40 -48.80 30.82
CA ALA A 183 -2.04 -49.65 31.82
C ALA A 183 -1.17 -49.82 33.08
N HIS A 184 0.14 -49.99 32.93
CA HIS A 184 1.09 -50.00 34.06
C HIS A 184 1.01 -48.72 34.88
N ARG A 185 1.09 -47.55 34.22
CA ARG A 185 1.04 -46.25 34.90
C ARG A 185 -0.29 -46.00 35.59
N VAL A 186 -1.41 -46.42 34.98
CA VAL A 186 -2.74 -46.36 35.60
C VAL A 186 -2.83 -47.29 36.81
N ALA A 187 -2.32 -48.52 36.71
CA ALA A 187 -2.32 -49.46 37.83
C ALA A 187 -1.51 -48.93 39.03
N VAL A 188 -0.34 -48.33 38.77
CA VAL A 188 0.48 -47.66 39.80
C VAL A 188 -0.27 -46.47 40.41
N ALA A 189 -0.89 -45.62 39.59
CA ALA A 189 -1.62 -44.44 40.06
C ALA A 189 -2.87 -44.81 40.89
N VAL A 190 -3.56 -45.90 40.54
CA VAL A 190 -4.74 -46.41 41.25
C VAL A 190 -4.35 -47.29 42.45
N GLY A 191 -3.06 -47.66 42.58
CA GLY A 191 -2.55 -48.48 43.68
C GLY A 191 -2.96 -49.95 43.58
N LEU A 192 -3.15 -50.47 42.36
CA LEU A 192 -3.46 -51.87 42.14
C LEU A 192 -2.25 -52.77 42.47
N PRO A 193 -2.47 -53.99 42.99
CA PRO A 193 -1.37 -54.91 43.27
C PRO A 193 -0.70 -55.38 41.97
N ALA A 194 0.61 -55.65 42.06
CA ALA A 194 1.50 -56.01 40.94
C ALA A 194 1.07 -57.21 40.09
N ALA A 195 0.08 -58.00 40.54
CA ALA A 195 -0.52 -59.08 39.75
C ALA A 195 -1.39 -58.58 38.59
N TYR A 196 -1.87 -57.34 38.65
CA TYR A 196 -2.73 -56.72 37.62
C TYR A 196 -1.94 -55.91 36.59
N ASP A 197 -0.61 -55.93 36.67
CA ASP A 197 0.28 -55.21 35.78
C ASP A 197 0.66 -56.09 34.57
N PRO A 198 0.27 -55.71 33.34
CA PRO A 198 0.54 -56.51 32.15
C PRO A 198 2.04 -56.59 31.80
N THR A 199 2.86 -55.70 32.37
CA THR A 199 4.31 -55.65 32.10
C THR A 199 5.12 -56.62 32.98
N ILE A 200 4.56 -57.10 34.09
CA ILE A 200 5.24 -58.00 35.02
C ILE A 200 4.94 -59.45 34.62
N LYS A 201 5.79 -60.02 33.76
CA LYS A 201 5.74 -61.45 33.41
C LYS A 201 6.34 -62.29 34.54
N PRO A 202 5.79 -63.48 34.84
CA PRO A 202 6.39 -64.40 35.82
C PRO A 202 7.80 -64.78 35.37
N ILE A 203 8.76 -64.73 36.30
CA ILE A 203 10.16 -65.06 36.04
C ILE A 203 10.28 -66.56 35.78
N ASP A 204 10.73 -66.93 34.58
CA ASP A 204 11.10 -68.29 34.25
C ASP A 204 12.56 -68.53 34.68
N PRO A 205 12.84 -69.39 35.68
CA PRO A 205 14.17 -69.52 36.30
C PRO A 205 15.28 -69.99 35.35
N THR A 206 14.91 -70.48 34.16
CA THR A 206 15.85 -70.94 33.13
C THR A 206 16.46 -69.81 32.29
N SER A 207 15.85 -68.62 32.31
CA SER A 207 16.23 -67.49 31.44
C SER A 207 17.40 -66.64 31.96
N LEU A 208 17.70 -66.69 33.26
CA LEU A 208 18.76 -65.86 33.89
C LEU A 208 20.19 -66.35 33.63
N LEU A 209 20.37 -67.57 33.13
CA LEU A 209 21.69 -68.18 32.94
C LEU A 209 22.36 -67.85 31.59
N LYS A 210 21.66 -67.18 30.66
CA LYS A 210 22.10 -67.12 29.25
C LYS A 210 22.69 -65.78 28.78
N ASN A 211 22.62 -64.70 29.56
CA ASN A 211 22.87 -63.34 29.04
C ASN A 211 24.03 -62.57 29.72
N PHE A 212 25.15 -63.22 29.99
CA PHE A 212 26.44 -62.53 30.19
C PHE A 212 27.27 -62.61 28.90
N GLY A 213 27.13 -61.62 28.00
CA GLY A 213 27.93 -61.56 26.78
C GLY A 213 27.76 -60.28 25.95
N ARG A 214 28.69 -59.33 26.14
CA ARG A 214 29.15 -58.26 25.23
C ARG A 214 28.12 -57.28 24.60
N ARG A 215 28.18 -56.02 25.04
CA ARG A 215 27.96 -54.83 24.19
C ARG A 215 29.32 -54.16 23.89
N PRO A 216 29.67 -53.83 22.63
CA PRO A 216 30.74 -52.89 22.34
C PRO A 216 30.24 -51.43 22.34
N ALA A 217 31.11 -50.50 22.71
CA ALA A 217 30.89 -49.05 22.80
C ALA A 217 31.02 -48.34 21.42
N PRO A 218 30.44 -47.15 21.22
CA PRO A 218 30.47 -46.46 19.92
C PRO A 218 31.78 -45.69 19.70
N GLU A 219 32.30 -45.72 18.46
CA GLU A 219 33.44 -44.90 18.02
C GLU A 219 32.97 -43.53 17.51
N VAL A 220 33.75 -42.49 17.82
CA VAL A 220 33.51 -41.09 17.41
C VAL A 220 34.32 -40.78 16.15
N SER A 221 33.68 -40.24 15.11
CA SER A 221 34.30 -39.99 13.80
C SER A 221 35.21 -38.75 13.77
N LYS A 222 36.25 -38.82 12.93
CA LYS A 222 37.36 -37.85 12.79
C LYS A 222 36.95 -36.47 12.24
N GLU A 223 35.68 -36.26 11.91
CA GLU A 223 35.17 -35.02 11.32
C GLU A 223 34.86 -33.94 12.39
N ALA A 224 34.64 -34.34 13.65
CA ALA A 224 34.43 -33.41 14.76
C ALA A 224 35.71 -32.64 15.18
N LEU A 225 36.89 -33.12 14.78
CA LEU A 225 38.19 -32.50 15.12
C LEU A 225 38.63 -31.41 14.12
N ALA A 226 38.02 -31.33 12.94
CA ALA A 226 38.45 -30.43 11.86
C ALA A 226 37.82 -29.02 11.92
N ILE A 227 36.71 -28.86 12.64
CA ILE A 227 35.93 -27.62 12.68
C ILE A 227 36.48 -26.60 13.70
N VAL A 228 37.31 -27.05 14.66
CA VAL A 228 37.89 -26.19 15.71
C VAL A 228 39.13 -25.40 15.24
N ASN A 229 39.79 -25.81 14.15
CA ASN A 229 41.11 -25.27 13.76
C ASN A 229 41.13 -24.13 12.73
N LYS A 230 39.98 -23.61 12.29
CA LYS A 230 39.94 -22.48 11.35
C LYS A 230 38.92 -21.42 11.78
N GLY A 231 39.30 -20.63 12.79
CA GLY A 231 38.66 -19.35 13.07
C GLY A 231 39.04 -18.31 12.03
N GLY A 232 38.06 -17.66 11.40
CA GLY A 232 38.28 -16.52 10.51
C GLY A 232 37.07 -16.14 9.66
N LEU A 233 36.52 -14.96 9.95
CA LEU A 233 35.39 -14.29 9.27
C LEU A 233 35.80 -13.79 7.86
N PRO A 234 34.96 -13.88 6.80
CA PRO A 234 35.33 -13.38 5.48
C PRO A 234 34.99 -11.90 5.28
N THR A 235 35.97 -11.16 4.77
CA THR A 235 35.93 -9.77 4.30
C THR A 235 35.39 -9.64 2.88
N GLU A 236 34.61 -8.58 2.65
CA GLU A 236 33.96 -8.24 1.37
C GLU A 236 34.95 -7.89 0.25
N LYS A 237 34.61 -8.31 -0.98
CA LYS A 237 35.32 -7.95 -2.21
C LYS A 237 34.59 -6.81 -2.93
N LYS A 238 35.38 -5.79 -3.28
CA LYS A 238 35.06 -4.70 -4.20
C LYS A 238 35.06 -5.21 -5.65
N SER A 239 34.21 -4.65 -6.51
CA SER A 239 34.31 -4.77 -7.97
C SER A 239 33.86 -3.46 -8.65
N PRO A 240 34.32 -3.20 -9.88
CA PRO A 240 34.60 -1.85 -10.37
C PRO A 240 33.49 -1.26 -11.25
N GLU A 241 33.59 0.07 -11.39
CA GLU A 241 32.83 0.95 -12.27
C GLU A 241 33.05 0.64 -13.76
N GLN A 242 32.04 0.85 -14.60
CA GLN A 242 32.17 1.64 -15.83
C GLN A 242 30.81 1.99 -16.47
N GLU A 243 30.84 3.17 -17.10
CA GLU A 243 29.77 4.03 -17.60
C GLU A 243 29.22 3.57 -18.97
N GLU A 244 27.99 3.98 -19.33
CA GLU A 244 27.76 4.93 -20.44
C GLU A 244 26.29 5.35 -20.54
N SER A 245 26.13 6.57 -21.05
CA SER A 245 25.00 7.48 -21.12
C SER A 245 24.04 7.23 -22.29
N ASP A 246 22.78 7.64 -22.12
CA ASP A 246 22.15 8.62 -23.03
C ASP A 246 20.83 9.13 -22.45
N SER A 247 20.74 10.45 -22.23
CA SER A 247 19.50 11.17 -21.95
C SER A 247 19.54 12.53 -22.62
N ASP A 248 18.67 12.71 -23.60
CA ASP A 248 18.26 14.02 -24.09
C ASP A 248 17.40 14.78 -23.06
N SER A 249 17.47 16.11 -23.16
CA SER A 249 16.52 17.13 -22.70
C SER A 249 16.86 17.89 -21.41
N GLU A 250 17.69 18.93 -21.59
CA GLU A 250 17.40 20.34 -21.28
C GLU A 250 16.46 20.62 -20.09
N GLY A 251 17.08 20.98 -18.95
CA GLY A 251 16.45 21.53 -17.75
C GLY A 251 17.38 21.34 -16.55
N GLU A 252 18.32 22.27 -16.34
CA GLU A 252 19.34 22.22 -15.28
C GLU A 252 18.73 21.94 -13.89
N PHE A 253 18.83 20.67 -13.48
CA PHE A 253 18.62 20.23 -12.11
C PHE A 253 19.98 19.72 -11.63
N GLU A 254 20.68 20.55 -10.84
CA GLU A 254 21.99 20.20 -10.30
C GLU A 254 21.82 19.05 -9.29
N VAL A 255 22.06 17.81 -9.72
CA VAL A 255 21.98 16.61 -8.88
C VAL A 255 23.19 16.60 -7.95
N ARG A 256 23.03 17.19 -6.76
CA ARG A 256 24.04 17.06 -5.69
C ARG A 256 23.85 15.75 -4.92
N PRO A 257 24.92 15.02 -4.60
CA PRO A 257 24.85 13.84 -3.74
C PRO A 257 24.18 14.19 -2.41
N GLY A 258 23.21 13.37 -1.97
CA GLY A 258 22.40 13.68 -0.78
C GLY A 258 23.19 13.87 0.51
N GLU A 259 24.43 13.38 0.56
CA GLU A 259 25.34 13.53 1.70
C GLU A 259 25.83 14.99 1.86
N GLU A 260 26.02 15.72 0.76
CA GLU A 260 26.40 17.15 0.80
C GLU A 260 25.24 18.02 1.28
N LEU A 261 24.00 17.73 0.85
CA LEU A 261 22.80 18.42 1.32
C LEU A 261 22.59 18.24 2.83
N LEU A 262 22.92 17.07 3.36
CA LEU A 262 22.87 16.81 4.80
C LEU A 262 23.93 17.62 5.55
N ARG A 263 25.16 17.70 5.02
CA ARG A 263 26.24 18.49 5.60
C ARG A 263 25.94 20.00 5.57
N GLU A 264 25.43 20.52 4.45
CA GLU A 264 25.03 21.93 4.34
C GLU A 264 23.88 22.27 5.31
N LYS A 265 22.91 21.36 5.45
CA LYS A 265 21.78 21.55 6.37
C LYS A 265 22.21 21.51 7.83
N LEU A 266 23.15 20.64 8.20
CA LEU A 266 23.78 20.61 9.52
C LEU A 266 24.56 21.90 9.78
N HIS A 267 25.41 22.32 8.85
CA HIS A 267 26.19 23.55 9.00
C HIS A 267 25.30 24.81 9.11
N LYS A 268 24.18 24.85 8.38
CA LYS A 268 23.19 25.94 8.52
C LYS A 268 22.46 25.93 9.86
N MET A 269 22.24 24.74 10.44
CA MET A 269 21.65 24.59 11.78
C MET A 269 22.63 25.05 12.85
N GLU A 270 23.90 24.65 12.75
CA GLU A 270 24.98 25.07 13.66
C GLU A 270 25.20 26.59 13.64
N LEU A 271 25.16 27.22 12.46
CA LEU A 271 25.28 28.67 12.33
C LEU A 271 24.10 29.42 12.99
N ASN A 272 22.90 28.86 12.89
CA ASN A 272 21.70 29.46 13.47
C ASN A 272 21.69 29.32 15.00
N GLU A 273 22.15 28.18 15.52
CA GLU A 273 22.33 27.97 16.97
C GLU A 273 23.43 28.89 17.53
N GLY A 274 24.56 29.03 16.83
CA GLY A 274 25.63 29.96 17.22
C GLY A 274 25.21 31.43 17.19
N ALA A 275 24.32 31.81 16.27
CA ALA A 275 23.74 33.16 16.22
C ALA A 275 22.76 33.42 17.38
N ALA A 276 21.94 32.42 17.73
CA ALA A 276 21.03 32.48 18.87
C ALA A 276 21.79 32.63 20.20
N LEU A 277 22.87 31.87 20.39
CA LEU A 277 23.71 31.97 21.59
C LEU A 277 24.43 33.33 21.70
N ARG A 278 24.87 33.92 20.58
CA ARG A 278 25.44 35.29 20.60
C ARG A 278 24.39 36.36 20.90
N ALA A 279 23.16 36.18 20.42
CA ALA A 279 22.06 37.10 20.73
C ALA A 279 21.67 37.02 22.21
N GLU A 280 21.66 35.81 22.78
CA GLU A 280 21.39 35.59 24.20
C GLU A 280 22.52 36.15 25.10
N ALA A 281 23.78 35.91 24.73
CA ALA A 281 24.94 36.48 25.43
C ALA A 281 24.96 38.03 25.39
N ARG A 282 24.50 38.64 24.30
CA ARG A 282 24.33 40.11 24.22
C ARG A 282 23.18 40.61 25.09
N LYS A 283 22.10 39.82 25.24
CA LYS A 283 20.94 40.16 26.07
C LYS A 283 21.23 40.05 27.57
N LEU A 284 22.16 39.17 27.96
CA LEU A 284 22.68 39.06 29.32
C LEU A 284 23.67 40.20 29.67
N SER A 285 24.28 40.85 28.68
CA SER A 285 25.19 41.98 28.88
C SER A 285 24.50 43.35 29.02
N SER A 286 23.20 43.47 28.70
CA SER A 286 22.47 44.75 28.74
C SER A 286 21.54 44.90 29.95
N GLY A 287 21.75 44.12 31.01
CA GLY A 287 21.00 44.25 32.26
C GLY A 287 21.57 45.34 33.18
N SER A 288 21.19 46.60 32.99
CA SER A 288 21.12 47.60 34.07
C SER A 288 20.26 48.80 33.69
N ALA A 289 19.36 49.19 34.62
CA ALA A 289 18.51 50.39 34.68
C ALA A 289 17.15 50.32 33.95
N ASP A 290 16.04 50.79 34.51
CA ASP A 290 15.57 50.91 35.89
C ASP A 290 14.03 51.07 35.77
N SER A 291 13.37 50.66 36.84
CA SER A 291 11.95 50.61 37.18
C SER A 291 11.18 51.93 37.01
N ASP A 292 9.93 51.88 36.52
CA ASP A 292 8.69 52.31 37.22
C ASP A 292 7.56 52.73 36.26
N GLU A 293 6.45 51.96 36.23
CA GLU A 293 5.12 52.44 35.82
C GLU A 293 4.06 51.95 36.82
N ASP A 294 3.45 52.90 37.54
CA ASP A 294 2.18 52.77 38.26
C ASP A 294 0.99 53.12 37.34
N PRO A 295 -0.22 52.53 37.48
CA PRO A 295 -1.41 52.95 36.76
C PRO A 295 -2.39 53.75 37.63
N PRO A 296 -3.12 54.73 37.05
CA PRO A 296 -4.46 55.09 37.51
C PRO A 296 -5.48 54.79 36.39
N GLY A 297 -6.70 54.32 36.62
CA GLY A 297 -7.61 54.65 37.71
C GLY A 297 -8.73 55.56 37.17
N GLY A 298 -9.88 54.96 36.84
CA GLY A 298 -11.23 55.51 37.00
C GLY A 298 -11.66 56.83 36.35
N GLY A 299 -12.62 56.73 35.42
CA GLY A 299 -13.93 57.41 35.45
C GLY A 299 -14.03 58.94 35.58
N GLY A 300 -14.77 59.57 34.65
CA GLY A 300 -15.36 60.89 34.90
C GLY A 300 -15.77 61.66 33.65
N ALA A 301 -17.08 61.88 33.50
CA ALA A 301 -17.71 62.69 32.48
C ALA A 301 -17.54 64.20 32.72
N LYS A 302 -17.49 65.00 31.63
CA LYS A 302 -18.39 66.14 31.32
C LYS A 302 -17.72 67.11 30.33
N THR A 303 -18.58 67.56 29.39
CA THR A 303 -18.50 68.71 28.48
C THR A 303 -17.37 68.74 27.46
#